data_AF-A0A1Q7M6P6-F1
#
_entry.id   AF-A0A1Q7M6P6-F1
#
_cell.length_a   1.000
_cell.length_b   1.000
_cell.length_c   1.000
_cell.angle_alpha   90.00
_cell.angle_beta   90.00
_cell.angle_gamma   90.00
#
_symmetry.space_group_name_H-M   'P 1'
#
loop_
_entity.id
_entity.type
_entity.pdbx_description
1 polymer ?
#
loop_
_entity_poly.entity_id
_entity_poly.type
_entity_poly.pdbx_seq_one_letter_code
_entity_poly.pdbx_strand_id
1 'polypeptide(L)'
;MFILRAIRSVWQYYAPSREVLVLLDVFRRMINDSIRIGLVNDVSSLRRLSILSYNQLAHYDSPSCYKLCAISRAAGILASRKKSVKRGYPTREPYAFRFCIVSCYGFKIKNGGLEIRVARGKRFCVPLTRHTLTVVSRPGVEVRSFTLTQNRLSLCITRDVAPVESASTVGVDRNLRNLTVGNDEETVRYDLSETVRIARTTVHIVGSFKRNDVRTRGS
;
A
#
# COMPACT_ATOMS: atom_id res chain seq x y z
N MET A 1 30.31 -5.83 9.22
CA MET A 1 29.51 -6.74 8.37
C MET A 1 28.16 -6.07 8.10
N PHE A 2 27.90 -5.62 6.88
CA PHE A 2 26.61 -5.02 6.52
C PHE A 2 25.60 -6.14 6.22
N ILE A 3 24.57 -6.27 7.04
CA ILE A 3 23.48 -7.24 6.82
C ILE A 3 22.46 -6.58 5.88
N LEU A 4 22.17 -7.23 4.75
CA LEU A 4 21.18 -6.73 3.81
C LEU A 4 19.78 -7.21 4.22
N ARG A 5 18.82 -6.29 4.29
CA ARG A 5 17.43 -6.60 4.65
C ARG A 5 16.56 -6.72 3.42
N ALA A 6 16.12 -7.94 3.12
CA ALA A 6 15.11 -8.16 2.11
C ALA A 6 13.72 -7.89 2.69
N ILE A 7 12.94 -7.03 2.03
CA ILE A 7 11.55 -6.76 2.36
C ILE A 7 10.66 -7.52 1.38
N ARG A 8 9.76 -8.35 1.90
CA ARG A 8 8.75 -9.06 1.10
C ARG A 8 7.39 -8.92 1.76
N SER A 9 6.32 -9.19 1.03
CA SER A 9 4.99 -9.38 1.61
C SER A 9 4.49 -10.80 1.38
N VAL A 10 3.77 -11.33 2.36
CA VAL A 10 2.94 -12.54 2.25
C VAL A 10 1.50 -12.14 2.52
N TRP A 11 0.56 -12.69 1.77
CA TRP A 11 -0.84 -12.33 1.90
C TRP A 11 -1.73 -13.56 1.86
N GLN A 12 -2.94 -13.40 2.40
CA GLN A 12 -3.99 -14.42 2.37
C GLN A 12 -5.37 -13.74 2.32
N TYR A 13 -6.37 -14.50 1.88
CA TYR A 13 -7.76 -14.14 2.14
C TYR A 13 -8.13 -14.46 3.59
N TYR A 14 -9.13 -13.74 4.10
CA TYR A 14 -9.75 -14.04 5.39
C TYR A 14 -11.22 -13.59 5.38
N ALA A 15 -12.03 -14.21 6.24
CA ALA A 15 -13.40 -13.77 6.46
C ALA A 15 -13.40 -12.66 7.53
N PRO A 16 -13.88 -11.44 7.22
CA PRO A 16 -13.91 -10.36 8.20
C PRO A 16 -15.02 -10.58 9.23
N SER A 17 -14.73 -10.35 10.51
CA SER A 17 -15.77 -10.22 11.51
C SER A 17 -16.43 -8.83 11.43
N ARG A 18 -17.59 -8.69 12.07
CA ARG A 18 -18.29 -7.39 12.16
C ARG A 18 -17.41 -6.33 12.82
N GLU A 19 -16.65 -6.67 13.86
CA GLU A 19 -15.73 -5.78 14.56
C GLU A 19 -14.61 -5.27 13.64
N VAL A 20 -14.08 -6.16 12.79
CA VAL A 20 -13.05 -5.78 11.82
C VAL A 20 -13.61 -4.83 10.76
N LEU A 21 -14.83 -5.07 10.27
CA LEU A 21 -15.50 -4.17 9.32
C LEU A 21 -15.75 -2.78 9.94
N VAL A 22 -16.20 -2.74 11.18
CA VAL A 22 -16.37 -1.48 11.93
C VAL A 22 -15.04 -0.75 12.08
N LEU A 23 -13.97 -1.46 12.46
CA LEU A 23 -12.63 -0.87 12.58
C LEU A 23 -12.13 -0.31 11.24
N LEU A 24 -12.36 -1.03 10.13
CA LEU A 24 -12.00 -0.57 8.78
C LEU A 24 -12.73 0.72 8.40
N ASP A 25 -14.02 0.84 8.74
CA ASP A 25 -14.79 2.06 8.49
C ASP A 25 -14.32 3.21 9.39
N VAL A 26 -14.10 2.96 10.68
CA VAL A 26 -13.54 3.96 11.62
C VAL A 26 -12.19 4.47 11.12
N PHE A 27 -11.30 3.58 10.68
CA PHE A 27 -10.01 3.97 10.12
C PHE A 27 -10.16 4.85 8.87
N ARG A 28 -11.08 4.50 7.97
CA ARG A 28 -11.40 5.32 6.79
C ARG A 28 -11.90 6.71 7.17
N ARG A 29 -12.79 6.81 8.16
CA ARG A 29 -13.29 8.10 8.68
C ARG A 29 -12.16 8.94 9.28
N MET A 30 -11.29 8.35 10.10
CA MET A 30 -10.11 9.02 10.66
C MET A 30 -9.18 9.59 9.58
N ILE A 31 -8.96 8.85 8.49
CA ILE A 31 -8.18 9.34 7.35
C ILE A 31 -8.87 10.55 6.71
N ASN A 32 -10.17 10.46 6.43
CA ASN A 32 -10.90 11.52 5.74
C ASN A 32 -11.04 12.79 6.61
N ASP A 33 -11.20 12.66 7.92
CA ASP A 33 -11.19 13.81 8.82
C ASP A 33 -9.81 14.47 8.86
N SER A 34 -8.74 13.67 8.90
CA SER A 34 -7.37 14.19 8.82
C SER A 34 -7.11 14.86 7.47
N ILE A 35 -7.65 14.34 6.37
CA ILE A 35 -7.58 14.99 5.05
C ILE A 35 -8.28 16.35 5.10
N ARG A 36 -9.51 16.41 5.63
CA ARG A 36 -10.27 17.66 5.73
C ARG A 36 -9.53 18.71 6.56
N ILE A 37 -8.98 18.31 7.71
CA ILE A 37 -8.14 19.18 8.55
C ILE A 37 -6.93 19.68 7.76
N GLY A 38 -6.26 18.80 7.01
CA GLY A 38 -5.11 19.16 6.18
C GLY A 38 -5.45 20.14 5.06
N LEU A 39 -6.61 19.99 4.42
CA LEU A 39 -7.08 20.91 3.38
C LEU A 39 -7.42 22.30 3.95
N VAL A 40 -8.16 22.35 5.06
CA VAL A 40 -8.54 23.62 5.73
C VAL A 40 -7.31 24.41 6.18
N ASN A 41 -6.23 23.72 6.57
CA ASN A 41 -5.02 24.35 7.10
C ASN A 41 -3.86 24.45 6.06
N ASP A 42 -4.07 24.04 4.81
CA ASP A 42 -3.03 23.86 3.77
C ASP A 42 -1.77 23.08 4.27
N VAL A 43 -2.00 21.99 5.02
CA VAL A 43 -0.93 21.16 5.58
C VAL A 43 -0.86 19.82 4.87
N SER A 44 0.34 19.45 4.41
CA SER A 44 0.64 18.11 3.87
C SER A 44 1.76 17.37 4.61
N SER A 45 2.39 18.00 5.61
CA SER A 45 3.48 17.37 6.37
C SER A 45 2.94 16.54 7.53
N LEU A 46 3.52 15.36 7.75
CA LEU A 46 3.08 14.45 8.81
C LEU A 46 3.12 15.10 10.19
N ARG A 47 4.24 15.76 10.53
CA ARG A 47 4.42 16.39 11.85
C ARG A 47 3.31 17.41 12.16
N ARG A 48 3.05 18.34 11.24
CA ARG A 48 2.05 19.39 11.46
C ARG A 48 0.64 18.82 11.45
N LEU A 49 0.35 17.88 10.56
CA LEU A 49 -0.97 17.24 10.49
C LEU A 49 -1.27 16.42 11.75
N SER A 50 -0.26 15.75 12.33
CA SER A 50 -0.40 15.04 13.61
C SER A 50 -0.82 15.98 14.74
N ILE A 51 -0.17 17.14 14.88
CA ILE A 51 -0.50 18.12 15.93
C ILE A 51 -1.95 18.59 15.81
N LEU A 52 -2.40 18.88 14.59
CA LEU A 52 -3.76 19.39 14.35
C LEU A 52 -4.84 18.31 14.49
N SER A 53 -4.55 17.09 14.02
CA SER A 53 -5.56 16.04 13.87
C SER A 53 -5.67 15.13 15.08
N TYR A 54 -4.58 14.88 15.82
CA TYR A 54 -4.55 13.79 16.80
C TYR A 54 -5.62 13.93 17.90
N ASN A 55 -5.78 15.12 18.47
CA ASN A 55 -6.80 15.39 19.49
C ASN A 55 -8.21 15.40 18.89
N GLN A 56 -8.37 15.86 17.65
CA GLN A 56 -9.65 15.83 16.96
C GLN A 56 -10.14 14.39 16.75
N LEU A 57 -9.22 13.43 16.56
CA LEU A 57 -9.55 12.00 16.45
C LEU A 57 -9.80 11.31 17.80
N ALA A 58 -9.80 12.03 18.94
CA ALA A 58 -9.98 11.45 20.27
C ALA A 58 -11.34 10.75 20.43
N HIS A 59 -12.38 11.29 19.80
CA HIS A 59 -13.77 10.81 19.87
C HIS A 59 -13.98 9.42 19.22
N TYR A 60 -13.06 8.99 18.34
CA TYR A 60 -13.11 7.64 17.79
C TYR A 60 -12.71 6.60 18.84
N ASP A 61 -13.57 5.61 19.06
CA ASP A 61 -13.24 4.38 19.80
C ASP A 61 -12.30 3.50 18.96
N SER A 62 -11.03 3.88 18.97
CA SER A 62 -9.97 3.13 18.30
C SER A 62 -8.66 3.21 19.10
N PRO A 63 -7.82 2.16 19.02
CA PRO A 63 -6.46 2.20 19.53
C PRO A 63 -5.66 3.39 18.99
N SER A 64 -4.90 4.07 19.87
CA SER A 64 -4.14 5.27 19.52
C SER A 64 -3.16 5.09 18.35
N CYS A 65 -2.61 3.88 18.19
CA CYS A 65 -1.71 3.59 17.07
C CYS A 65 -2.39 3.78 15.71
N TYR A 66 -3.67 3.46 15.58
CA TYR A 66 -4.39 3.63 14.32
C TYR A 66 -4.68 5.09 13.99
N LYS A 67 -4.77 5.97 14.99
CA LYS A 67 -4.89 7.42 14.77
C LYS A 67 -3.64 7.95 14.07
N LEU A 68 -2.45 7.60 14.55
CA LEU A 68 -1.19 7.97 13.91
C LEU A 68 -1.05 7.39 12.50
N CYS A 69 -1.44 6.12 12.30
CA CYS A 69 -1.41 5.50 10.98
C CYS A 69 -2.40 6.19 9.99
N ALA A 70 -3.59 6.57 10.46
CA ALA A 70 -4.57 7.29 9.65
C ALA A 70 -4.07 8.69 9.24
N ILE A 71 -3.48 9.44 10.18
CA ILE A 71 -2.87 10.75 9.92
C ILE A 71 -1.69 10.61 8.93
N SER A 72 -0.83 9.61 9.13
CA SER A 72 0.27 9.31 8.19
C SER A 72 -0.24 9.04 6.78
N ARG A 73 -1.31 8.26 6.66
CA ARG A 73 -1.95 8.00 5.37
C ARG A 73 -2.53 9.27 4.74
N ALA A 74 -3.22 10.10 5.52
CA ALA A 74 -3.76 11.38 5.08
C ALA A 74 -2.67 12.34 4.59
N ALA A 75 -1.57 12.47 5.34
CA ALA A 75 -0.42 13.30 4.96
C ALA A 75 0.17 12.86 3.61
N GLY A 76 0.32 11.55 3.39
CA GLY A 76 0.78 11.01 2.10
C GLY A 76 -0.15 11.35 0.92
N ILE A 77 -1.47 11.26 1.13
CA ILE A 77 -2.48 11.63 0.13
C ILE A 77 -2.38 13.12 -0.21
N LEU A 78 -2.32 13.98 0.81
CA LEU A 78 -2.21 15.44 0.66
C LEU A 78 -0.91 15.84 -0.04
N ALA A 79 0.21 15.22 0.32
CA ALA A 79 1.51 15.47 -0.31
C ALA A 79 1.51 15.07 -1.80
N SER A 80 0.89 13.93 -2.13
CA SER A 80 0.73 13.47 -3.52
C SER A 80 -0.14 14.44 -4.34
N ARG A 81 -1.24 14.94 -3.75
CA ARG A 81 -2.07 15.97 -4.37
C ARG A 81 -1.28 17.25 -4.60
N LYS A 82 -0.56 17.77 -3.60
CA LYS A 82 0.27 18.97 -3.71
C LYS A 82 1.30 18.85 -4.84
N LYS A 83 1.93 17.67 -4.98
CA LYS A 83 2.84 17.37 -6.09
C LYS A 83 2.16 17.38 -7.45
N SER A 84 0.92 16.89 -7.54
CA SER A 84 0.14 16.86 -8.78
C SER A 84 -0.31 18.26 -9.21
N VAL A 85 -0.80 19.06 -8.25
CA VAL A 85 -1.14 20.49 -8.46
C VAL A 85 0.10 21.26 -8.94
N LYS A 86 1.26 21.06 -8.31
CA LYS A 86 2.52 21.70 -8.73
C LYS A 86 2.92 21.36 -10.16
N ARG A 87 2.49 20.21 -10.69
CA ARG A 87 2.76 19.77 -12.07
C ARG A 87 1.68 20.21 -13.07
N GLY A 88 0.67 20.98 -12.63
CA GLY A 88 -0.43 21.43 -13.48
C GLY A 88 -1.47 20.37 -13.80
N TYR A 89 -1.47 19.22 -13.11
CA TYR A 89 -2.51 18.21 -13.33
C TYR A 89 -3.82 18.64 -12.65
N PRO A 90 -4.98 18.43 -13.30
CA PRO A 90 -6.27 18.65 -12.65
C PRO A 90 -6.41 17.68 -11.48
N THR A 91 -6.73 18.19 -10.29
CA THR A 91 -6.91 17.37 -9.09
C THR A 91 -8.29 17.58 -8.49
N ARG A 92 -8.92 16.48 -8.08
CA ARG A 92 -10.14 16.51 -7.26
C ARG A 92 -9.80 16.67 -5.79
N GLU A 93 -10.81 16.94 -4.98
CA GLU A 93 -10.65 16.87 -3.54
C GLU A 93 -10.29 15.44 -3.12
N PRO A 94 -9.20 15.24 -2.35
CA PRO A 94 -8.75 13.92 -1.98
C PRO A 94 -9.74 13.27 -1.02
N TYR A 95 -10.02 11.99 -1.23
CA TYR A 95 -10.86 11.20 -0.34
C TYR A 95 -10.41 9.73 -0.33
N ALA A 96 -10.37 9.14 0.86
CA ALA A 96 -10.05 7.74 1.05
C ALA A 96 -11.33 6.89 0.95
N PHE A 97 -11.50 6.23 -0.21
CA PHE A 97 -12.65 5.35 -0.46
C PHE A 97 -12.44 3.93 0.07
N ARG A 98 -11.21 3.41 0.02
CA ARG A 98 -10.94 2.00 0.31
C ARG A 98 -10.87 1.73 1.82
N PHE A 99 -11.56 0.68 2.24
CA PHE A 99 -11.39 0.08 3.55
C PHE A 99 -10.04 -0.64 3.64
N CYS A 100 -9.07 0.02 4.27
CA CYS A 100 -7.72 -0.48 4.37
C CYS A 100 -7.02 0.07 5.60
N ILE A 101 -6.72 -0.79 6.57
CA ILE A 101 -5.86 -0.46 7.70
C ILE A 101 -4.44 -0.87 7.33
N VAL A 102 -3.49 0.02 7.59
CA VAL A 102 -2.07 -0.29 7.57
C VAL A 102 -1.51 0.08 8.94
N SER A 103 -0.84 -0.85 9.61
CA SER A 103 -0.21 -0.56 10.89
C SER A 103 1.06 -1.37 11.10
N CYS A 104 2.10 -0.68 11.59
CA CYS A 104 3.32 -1.27 12.13
C CYS A 104 3.28 -1.43 13.65
N TYR A 105 2.17 -1.09 14.29
CA TYR A 105 2.00 -1.13 15.74
C TYR A 105 0.76 -1.93 16.15
N GLY A 106 0.72 -2.33 17.42
CA GLY A 106 -0.49 -2.85 18.05
C GLY A 106 -0.94 -4.22 17.54
N PHE A 107 -0.03 -5.00 16.97
CA PHE A 107 -0.28 -6.37 16.54
C PHE A 107 0.75 -7.35 17.11
N LYS A 108 0.40 -8.63 17.15
CA LYS A 108 1.31 -9.73 17.47
C LYS A 108 1.02 -10.93 16.58
N ILE A 109 2.05 -11.69 16.24
CA ILE A 109 1.88 -13.03 15.66
C ILE A 109 1.97 -14.02 16.82
N LYS A 110 0.88 -14.70 17.15
CA LYS A 110 0.78 -15.65 18.26
C LYS A 110 -0.22 -16.74 17.94
N ASN A 111 0.01 -17.95 18.44
CA ASN A 111 -0.93 -19.08 18.36
C ASN A 111 -1.47 -19.32 16.94
N GLY A 112 -0.60 -19.22 15.93
CA GLY A 112 -1.01 -19.43 14.54
C GLY A 112 -1.83 -18.28 13.91
N GLY A 113 -1.95 -17.13 14.57
CA GLY A 113 -2.80 -16.02 14.15
C GLY A 113 -2.14 -14.65 14.25
N LEU A 114 -2.71 -13.68 13.54
CA LEU A 114 -2.45 -12.26 13.72
C LEU A 114 -3.44 -11.70 14.75
N GLU A 115 -2.93 -11.34 15.92
CA GLU A 115 -3.69 -10.68 16.98
C GLU A 115 -3.62 -9.15 16.81
N ILE A 116 -4.76 -8.49 16.63
CA ILE A 116 -4.89 -7.04 16.51
C ILE A 116 -5.84 -6.48 17.57
N ARG A 117 -5.65 -5.22 17.96
CA ARG A 117 -6.64 -4.50 18.78
C ARG A 117 -7.76 -4.00 17.88
N VAL A 118 -9.02 -4.27 18.21
CA VAL A 118 -10.18 -3.77 17.44
C VAL A 118 -10.90 -2.62 18.13
N ALA A 119 -10.81 -2.54 19.46
CA ALA A 119 -11.29 -1.42 20.27
C ALA A 119 -10.46 -1.34 21.56
N ARG A 120 -10.75 -0.41 22.46
CA ARG A 120 -10.11 -0.39 23.78
C ARG A 120 -10.39 -1.70 24.53
N GLY A 121 -9.34 -2.36 25.00
CA GLY A 121 -9.42 -3.65 25.70
C GLY A 121 -9.81 -4.87 24.84
N LYS A 122 -10.27 -4.67 23.60
CA LYS A 122 -10.75 -5.76 22.74
C LYS A 122 -9.71 -6.13 21.68
N ARG A 123 -9.46 -7.43 21.55
CA ARG A 123 -8.56 -8.00 20.54
C ARG A 123 -9.30 -8.98 19.64
N PHE A 124 -8.84 -9.07 18.41
CA PHE A 124 -9.32 -10.00 17.41
C PHE A 124 -8.14 -10.77 16.85
N CYS A 125 -8.31 -12.07 16.62
CA CYS A 125 -7.31 -12.93 16.02
C CYS A 125 -7.75 -13.29 14.61
N VAL A 126 -6.94 -12.95 13.60
CA VAL A 126 -7.11 -13.44 12.23
C VAL A 126 -6.28 -14.71 12.10
N PRO A 127 -6.88 -15.90 11.92
CA PRO A 127 -6.13 -17.14 11.73
C PRO A 127 -5.26 -17.05 10.48
N LEU A 128 -4.00 -17.46 10.59
CA LEU A 128 -3.10 -17.49 9.44
C LEU A 128 -3.21 -18.83 8.71
N THR A 129 -3.18 -18.80 7.38
CA THR A 129 -3.15 -20.02 6.58
C THR A 129 -1.85 -20.79 6.81
N ARG A 130 -1.84 -22.09 6.51
CA ARG A 130 -0.62 -22.92 6.55
C ARG A 130 0.52 -22.28 5.76
N HIS A 131 0.23 -21.77 4.56
CA HIS A 131 1.23 -21.08 3.73
C HIS A 131 1.82 -19.85 4.44
N THR A 132 0.96 -18.97 4.95
CA THR A 132 1.40 -17.74 5.63
C THR A 132 2.19 -18.06 6.89
N LEU A 133 1.78 -19.05 7.68
CA LEU A 133 2.51 -19.53 8.85
C LEU A 133 3.89 -20.06 8.48
N THR A 134 3.98 -20.94 7.48
CA THR A 134 5.27 -21.44 7.01
C THR A 134 6.22 -20.32 6.58
N VAL A 135 5.72 -19.21 6.05
CA VAL A 135 6.56 -18.06 5.67
C VAL A 135 7.01 -17.26 6.89
N VAL A 136 6.10 -16.89 7.80
CA VAL A 136 6.42 -16.03 8.96
C VAL A 136 7.18 -16.76 10.06
N SER A 137 7.12 -18.09 10.11
CA SER A 137 7.86 -18.93 11.06
C SER A 137 9.27 -19.29 10.59
N ARG A 138 9.72 -18.83 9.41
CA ARG A 138 11.08 -19.09 8.95
C ARG A 138 12.11 -18.40 9.86
N PRO A 139 13.26 -19.03 10.14
CA PRO A 139 14.33 -18.40 10.88
C PRO A 139 14.76 -17.06 10.24
N GLY A 140 14.95 -16.04 11.08
CA GLY A 140 15.35 -14.70 10.64
C GLY A 140 14.25 -13.87 9.96
N VAL A 141 13.00 -14.35 9.91
CA VAL A 141 11.86 -13.57 9.42
C VAL A 141 11.20 -12.81 10.56
N GLU A 142 11.02 -11.49 10.37
CA GLU A 142 10.28 -10.62 11.29
C GLU A 142 9.10 -9.97 10.56
N VAL A 143 7.90 -10.03 11.14
CA VAL A 143 6.74 -9.28 10.64
C VAL A 143 6.79 -7.84 11.14
N ARG A 144 6.91 -6.88 10.23
CA ARG A 144 7.07 -5.44 10.54
C ARG A 144 5.77 -4.67 10.59
N SER A 145 4.81 -5.08 9.77
CA SER A 145 3.52 -4.42 9.66
C SER A 145 2.51 -5.36 9.03
N PHE A 146 1.25 -5.00 9.18
CA PHE A 146 0.16 -5.65 8.47
C PHE A 146 -0.65 -4.62 7.69
N THR A 147 -1.29 -5.09 6.63
CA THR A 147 -2.34 -4.41 5.90
C THR A 147 -3.57 -5.28 5.91
N LEU A 148 -4.69 -4.72 6.34
CA LEU A 148 -5.98 -5.40 6.40
C LEU A 148 -6.97 -4.65 5.53
N THR A 149 -7.63 -5.36 4.62
CA THR A 149 -8.74 -4.87 3.79
C THR A 149 -9.98 -5.69 4.09
N GLN A 150 -11.12 -5.46 3.44
CA GLN A 150 -12.34 -6.23 3.72
C GLN A 150 -12.17 -7.75 3.65
N ASN A 151 -11.33 -8.28 2.76
CA ASN A 151 -11.18 -9.72 2.56
C ASN A 151 -9.73 -10.20 2.48
N ARG A 152 -8.76 -9.29 2.54
CA ARG A 152 -7.33 -9.63 2.41
C ARG A 152 -6.52 -9.15 3.60
N LEU A 153 -5.71 -10.06 4.12
CA LEU A 153 -4.63 -9.77 5.05
C LEU A 153 -3.30 -9.84 4.28
N SER A 154 -2.43 -8.85 4.49
CA SER A 154 -1.06 -8.84 3.98
C SER A 154 -0.11 -8.51 5.12
N LEU A 155 0.94 -9.31 5.28
CA LEU A 155 2.00 -9.10 6.26
C LEU A 155 3.26 -8.66 5.53
N CYS A 156 3.83 -7.53 5.95
CA CYS A 156 5.15 -7.11 5.50
C CYS A 156 6.21 -7.80 6.38
N ILE A 157 7.10 -8.53 5.74
CA ILE A 157 8.16 -9.28 6.40
C ILE A 157 9.52 -8.74 5.99
N THR A 158 10.43 -8.71 6.97
CA THR A 158 11.85 -8.51 6.74
C THR A 158 12.59 -9.81 7.01
N ARG A 159 13.58 -10.11 6.19
CA ARG A 159 14.54 -11.19 6.45
C ARG A 159 15.95 -10.65 6.26
N ASP A 160 16.82 -11.01 7.19
CA ASP A 160 18.26 -10.77 7.04
C ASP A 160 18.81 -11.78 6.02
N VAL A 161 19.50 -11.26 5.01
CA VAL A 161 20.06 -12.05 3.92
C VAL A 161 21.57 -11.93 3.99
N ALA A 162 22.26 -13.06 3.88
CA ALA A 162 23.71 -13.08 3.77
C ALA A 162 24.12 -12.30 2.50
N PRO A 163 25.08 -11.37 2.58
CA PRO A 163 25.62 -10.75 1.39
C PRO A 163 26.21 -11.85 0.51
N VAL A 164 25.90 -11.80 -0.79
CA VAL A 164 26.46 -12.68 -1.82
C VAL A 164 27.47 -11.84 -2.59
N GLU A 165 28.67 -12.38 -2.84
CA GLU A 165 29.64 -11.71 -3.70
C GLU A 165 29.12 -11.66 -5.13
N SER A 166 29.15 -10.46 -5.73
CA SER A 166 28.76 -10.26 -7.12
C SER A 166 29.81 -10.89 -8.03
N ALA A 167 29.44 -11.95 -8.76
CA ALA A 167 30.33 -12.57 -9.75
C ALA A 167 30.57 -11.68 -10.98
N SER A 168 29.59 -10.83 -11.33
CA SER A 168 29.68 -9.86 -12.42
C SER A 168 28.65 -8.75 -12.22
N THR A 169 28.81 -7.65 -12.95
CA THR A 169 27.83 -6.55 -13.00
C THR A 169 27.24 -6.47 -14.39
N VAL A 170 25.91 -6.36 -14.45
CA VAL A 170 25.18 -6.14 -15.71
C VAL A 170 24.46 -4.81 -15.62
N GLY A 171 24.81 -3.88 -16.51
CA GLY A 171 24.09 -2.64 -16.74
C GLY A 171 22.88 -2.88 -17.62
N VAL A 172 21.73 -2.32 -17.22
CA VAL A 172 20.49 -2.38 -18.00
C VAL A 172 19.99 -0.95 -18.21
N ASP A 173 20.09 -0.44 -19.43
CA ASP A 173 19.49 0.83 -19.83
C ASP A 173 18.19 0.60 -20.61
N ARG A 174 17.15 1.36 -20.27
CA ARG A 174 15.81 1.23 -20.87
C ARG A 174 15.38 2.56 -21.45
N ASN A 175 15.18 2.58 -22.75
CA ASN A 175 14.48 3.65 -23.44
C ASN A 175 13.16 3.14 -24.01
N LEU A 176 12.33 4.05 -24.52
CA LEU A 176 11.03 3.68 -25.07
C LEU A 176 11.15 2.62 -26.17
N ARG A 177 12.16 2.74 -27.04
CA ARG A 177 12.35 1.90 -28.24
C ARG A 177 13.53 0.94 -28.17
N ASN A 178 14.25 0.88 -27.06
CA ASN A 178 15.34 -0.07 -26.93
C ASN A 178 15.56 -0.48 -25.48
N LEU A 179 16.07 -1.69 -25.33
CA LEU A 179 16.64 -2.20 -24.09
C LEU A 179 18.09 -2.54 -24.40
N THR A 180 19.02 -1.90 -23.73
CA THR A 180 20.44 -2.20 -23.84
C THR A 180 20.87 -2.91 -22.57
N VAL A 181 21.45 -4.09 -22.72
CA VAL A 181 22.00 -4.89 -21.63
C VAL A 181 23.48 -5.08 -21.92
N GLY A 182 24.35 -4.80 -20.96
CA GLY A 182 25.78 -5.01 -21.14
C GLY A 182 26.50 -5.27 -19.83
N ASN A 183 27.64 -5.92 -19.94
CA ASN A 183 28.60 -6.13 -18.86
C ASN A 183 30.00 -5.69 -19.36
N ASP A 184 31.05 -6.12 -18.66
CA ASP A 184 32.43 -5.77 -19.02
C ASP A 184 32.92 -6.45 -20.32
N GLU A 185 32.19 -7.43 -20.86
CA GLU A 185 32.58 -8.24 -22.02
C GLU A 185 31.77 -7.89 -23.28
N GLU A 186 30.46 -7.76 -23.13
CA GLU A 186 29.55 -7.59 -24.26
C GLU A 186 28.43 -6.57 -23.96
N THR A 187 27.92 -5.98 -25.03
CA THR A 187 26.73 -5.13 -24.99
C THR A 187 25.76 -5.56 -26.08
N VAL A 188 24.55 -5.95 -25.66
CA VAL A 188 23.47 -6.37 -26.55
C VAL A 188 22.36 -5.33 -26.53
N ARG A 189 21.97 -4.86 -27.71
CA ARG A 189 20.87 -3.92 -27.91
C ARG A 189 19.67 -4.65 -28.52
N TYR A 190 18.56 -4.64 -27.80
CA TYR A 190 17.27 -5.12 -28.27
C TYR A 190 16.43 -3.96 -28.81
N ASP A 191 15.95 -4.07 -30.05
CA ASP A 191 14.99 -3.12 -30.61
C ASP A 191 13.57 -3.44 -30.09
N LEU A 192 12.93 -2.43 -29.50
CA LEU A 192 11.57 -2.51 -28.97
C LEU A 192 10.57 -1.69 -29.81
N SER A 193 10.98 -1.21 -30.99
CA SER A 193 10.14 -0.38 -31.87
C SER A 193 8.82 -1.07 -32.21
N GLU A 194 8.83 -2.39 -32.41
CA GLU A 194 7.62 -3.18 -32.64
C GLU A 194 6.70 -3.21 -31.41
N THR A 195 7.27 -3.44 -30.22
CA THR A 195 6.53 -3.39 -28.96
C THR A 195 5.86 -2.03 -28.74
N VAL A 196 6.58 -0.95 -29.06
CA VAL A 196 6.03 0.42 -28.99
C VAL A 196 4.89 0.61 -29.99
N ARG A 197 5.03 0.10 -31.22
CA ARG A 197 3.96 0.15 -32.23
C ARG A 197 2.71 -0.57 -31.73
N ILE A 198 2.85 -1.81 -31.26
CA ILE A 198 1.74 -2.61 -30.72
C ILE A 198 1.06 -1.88 -29.56
N ALA A 199 1.83 -1.35 -28.61
CA ALA A 199 1.30 -0.62 -27.46
C ALA A 199 0.51 0.64 -27.89
N ARG A 200 1.05 1.43 -28.83
CA ARG A 200 0.37 2.63 -29.36
C ARG A 200 -0.93 2.29 -30.10
N THR A 201 -0.89 1.27 -30.96
CA THR A 201 -2.09 0.78 -31.67
C THR A 201 -3.15 0.29 -30.69
N THR A 202 -2.75 -0.46 -29.67
CA THR A 202 -3.66 -0.94 -28.62
C THR A 202 -4.32 0.21 -27.88
N VAL A 203 -3.55 1.22 -27.46
CA VAL A 203 -4.11 2.43 -26.80
C VAL A 203 -5.10 3.15 -27.72
N HIS A 204 -4.81 3.25 -29.01
CA HIS A 204 -5.71 3.87 -29.98
C HIS A 204 -7.03 3.08 -30.13
N ILE A 205 -6.95 1.76 -30.28
CA ILE A 205 -8.13 0.89 -30.39
C ILE A 205 -8.96 0.94 -29.09
N VAL A 206 -8.31 0.82 -27.93
CA VAL A 206 -9.03 0.88 -26.65
C VAL A 206 -9.68 2.25 -26.43
N GLY A 207 -9.02 3.33 -26.87
CA GLY A 207 -9.56 4.69 -26.82
C GLY A 207 -10.73 4.94 -27.79
N SER A 208 -10.87 4.16 -28.87
CA SER A 208 -11.97 4.28 -29.82
C SER A 208 -13.26 3.60 -29.35
N PHE A 209 -13.17 2.70 -28.35
CA PHE A 209 -14.36 2.10 -27.74
C PHE A 209 -15.19 3.15 -27.01
N LYS A 210 -16.38 3.45 -27.55
CA LYS A 210 -17.41 4.24 -26.84
C LYS A 210 -18.15 3.34 -25.87
N ARG A 211 -18.52 3.87 -24.69
CA ARG A 211 -19.44 3.16 -23.79
C ARG A 211 -20.76 2.92 -24.50
N ASN A 212 -21.21 1.68 -24.48
CA ASN A 212 -22.54 1.32 -24.98
C ASN A 212 -23.53 1.49 -23.82
N ASP A 213 -23.95 2.74 -23.57
CA ASP A 213 -24.90 3.09 -22.50
C ASP A 213 -26.36 2.75 -22.89
N VAL A 214 -26.58 1.59 -23.52
CA VAL A 214 -27.93 1.09 -23.79
C VAL A 214 -28.50 0.60 -22.47
N ARG A 215 -29.29 1.48 -21.84
CA ARG A 215 -30.10 1.17 -20.67
C ARG A 215 -31.16 0.16 -21.09
N THR A 216 -30.94 -1.12 -20.82
CA THR A 216 -31.99 -2.13 -20.94
C THR A 216 -33.12 -1.74 -20.00
N ARG A 217 -34.20 -1.19 -20.57
CA ARG A 217 -35.49 -1.10 -19.88
C ARG A 217 -35.99 -2.53 -19.75
N GLY A 218 -35.98 -3.04 -18.52
CA GLY A 218 -36.56 -4.34 -18.21
C GLY A 218 -38.05 -4.35 -18.58
N SER A 219 -38.41 -5.34 -19.39
CA SER A 219 -39.76 -5.92 -19.51
C SER A 219 -40.08 -6.75 -18.29
#